data_AF-A0AAJ1N9W2-F1
#
_entry.id   AF-A0AAJ1N9W2-F1
#
_cell.length_a   1.000
_cell.length_b   1.000
_cell.length_c   1.000
_cell.angle_alpha   90.00
_cell.angle_beta   90.00
_cell.angle_gamma   90.00
#
_symmetry.space_group_name_H-M   'P 1'
#
loop_
_entity.id
_entity.type
_entity.pdbx_description
1 polymer ?
#
loop_
_entity_poly.entity_id
_entity_poly.type
_entity_poly.pdbx_seq_one_letter_code
_entity_poly.pdbx_strand_id
1 'polypeptide(L)'
;MKYPTVRIDKIPRGFKHCEIAVLVAFSFHGEDAYIDGEEKEAKAAYAKFIKKEVVELMDSFMTIFRPVNFPYKDKFIVALKDNANEYQVKEILNKLLIEIDHFTEHKFKVEAHILNGMLMENDDPTIFKVKKVGLPLEDSEEYAKSIFKPEGKMDLKELSYITPYAEFKVTKWKKQAE
;
A
#
# COMPACT_ATOMS: atom_id res chain seq x y z
N MET A 1 2.03 11.25 -23.71
CA MET A 1 1.99 10.05 -22.85
C MET A 1 0.60 9.93 -22.26
N LYS A 2 0.02 8.73 -22.30
CA LYS A 2 -1.23 8.41 -21.60
C LYS A 2 -0.88 7.98 -20.18
N TYR A 3 -1.74 8.24 -19.21
CA TYR A 3 -1.52 7.87 -17.82
C TYR A 3 -2.51 6.78 -17.42
N PRO A 4 -2.08 5.74 -16.69
CA PRO A 4 -2.98 4.75 -16.14
C PRO A 4 -4.06 5.42 -15.28
N THR A 5 -5.27 4.87 -15.33
CA THR A 5 -6.43 5.47 -14.67
C THR A 5 -6.86 4.70 -13.44
N VAL A 6 -7.13 5.44 -12.38
CA VAL A 6 -7.71 4.95 -11.13
C VAL A 6 -9.10 5.55 -11.03
N ARG A 7 -10.10 4.70 -11.30
CA ARG A 7 -11.51 5.07 -11.24
C ARG A 7 -12.07 4.79 -9.85
N ILE A 8 -12.66 5.80 -9.23
CA ILE A 8 -13.13 5.78 -7.84
C ILE A 8 -14.47 6.50 -7.73
N ASP A 9 -15.27 6.15 -6.73
CA ASP A 9 -16.60 6.75 -6.55
C ASP A 9 -16.53 8.24 -6.20
N LYS A 10 -15.45 8.65 -5.52
CA LYS A 10 -15.23 10.03 -5.11
C LYS A 10 -13.74 10.34 -5.06
N ILE A 11 -13.31 11.44 -5.66
CA ILE A 11 -11.91 11.89 -5.60
C ILE A 11 -11.55 12.19 -4.14
N PRO A 12 -10.37 11.73 -3.65
CA PRO A 12 -9.96 11.97 -2.28
C PRO A 12 -9.70 13.46 -2.06
N ARG A 13 -9.98 13.93 -0.84
CA ARG A 13 -9.84 15.35 -0.49
C ARG A 13 -8.43 15.85 -0.79
N GLY A 14 -8.32 16.92 -1.58
CA GLY A 14 -7.04 17.53 -1.92
C GLY A 14 -6.54 17.21 -3.32
N PHE A 15 -7.19 16.30 -4.03
CA PHE A 15 -7.03 16.04 -5.46
C PHE A 15 -8.28 16.49 -6.23
N LYS A 16 -8.16 16.62 -7.55
CA LYS A 16 -9.25 16.97 -8.49
C LYS A 16 -9.51 15.84 -9.48
N HIS A 17 -10.72 15.83 -10.04
CA HIS A 17 -11.05 14.95 -11.16
C HIS A 17 -10.08 15.17 -12.33
N CYS A 18 -9.60 14.09 -12.95
CA CYS A 18 -8.59 14.12 -14.03
C CYS A 18 -7.23 14.75 -13.64
N GLU A 19 -6.90 14.76 -12.35
CA GLU A 19 -5.57 15.13 -11.84
C GLU A 19 -4.59 13.96 -11.98
N ILE A 20 -3.33 14.28 -12.32
CA ILE A 20 -2.24 13.29 -12.35
C ILE A 20 -1.53 13.37 -11.01
N ALA A 21 -1.37 12.25 -10.34
CA ALA A 21 -0.69 12.14 -9.06
C ALA A 21 0.36 11.04 -9.09
N VAL A 22 1.39 11.17 -8.24
CA VAL A 22 2.26 10.05 -7.92
C VAL A 22 1.47 9.10 -7.04
N LEU A 23 1.31 7.87 -7.51
CA LEU A 23 0.61 6.81 -6.82
C LEU A 23 1.62 5.77 -6.35
N VAL A 24 1.44 5.34 -5.11
CA VAL A 24 2.05 4.12 -4.62
C VAL A 24 0.94 3.10 -4.38
N ALA A 25 0.94 2.01 -5.12
CA ALA A 25 -0.04 0.94 -4.97
C ALA A 25 0.61 -0.24 -4.26
N PHE A 26 -0.06 -0.76 -3.23
CA PHE A 26 0.41 -1.87 -2.41
C PHE A 26 -0.48 -3.08 -2.61
N SER A 27 0.17 -4.19 -2.96
CA SER A 27 -0.42 -5.51 -3.10
C SER A 27 0.06 -6.39 -1.95
N PHE A 28 -0.89 -7.02 -1.28
CA PHE A 28 -0.66 -7.83 -0.10
C PHE A 28 -0.66 -9.31 -0.50
N HIS A 29 0.40 -10.04 -0.22
CA HIS A 29 0.57 -11.45 -0.56
C HIS A 29 0.94 -12.28 0.69
N GLY A 30 0.59 -13.57 0.68
CA GLY A 30 0.94 -14.49 1.77
C GLY A 30 -0.16 -14.73 2.80
N GLU A 31 -1.43 -14.43 2.49
CA GLU A 31 -2.57 -14.83 3.34
C GLU A 31 -2.63 -16.36 3.57
N ASP A 32 -2.07 -17.14 2.64
CA ASP A 32 -1.99 -18.60 2.70
C ASP A 32 -0.71 -19.12 3.40
N ALA A 33 0.29 -18.26 3.69
CA ALA A 33 1.60 -18.67 4.23
C ALA A 33 1.57 -19.01 5.73
N TYR A 34 0.40 -18.97 6.37
CA TYR A 34 0.24 -19.36 7.77
C TYR A 34 0.20 -20.89 7.90
N ILE A 35 1.31 -21.41 8.46
CA ILE A 35 1.49 -22.62 9.27
C ILE A 35 0.37 -23.67 9.13
N ASP A 36 0.74 -24.83 8.61
CA ASP A 36 -0.06 -26.06 8.69
C ASP A 36 -0.51 -26.30 10.14
N GLY A 37 -1.83 -26.33 10.38
CA GLY A 37 -2.41 -26.76 11.66
C GLY A 37 -3.28 -25.76 12.44
N GLU A 38 -3.34 -24.47 12.10
CA GLU A 38 -4.28 -23.53 12.75
C GLU A 38 -5.61 -23.36 11.99
N GLU A 39 -6.70 -23.13 12.73
CA GLU A 39 -8.05 -22.92 12.19
C GLU A 39 -8.11 -21.72 11.22
N LYS A 40 -8.87 -21.88 10.12
CA LYS A 40 -9.04 -20.89 9.05
C LYS A 40 -9.46 -19.50 9.56
N GLU A 41 -10.24 -19.44 10.65
CA GLU A 41 -10.70 -18.20 11.26
C GLU A 41 -9.58 -17.42 11.96
N ALA A 42 -8.65 -18.12 12.61
CA ALA A 42 -7.46 -17.51 13.21
C ALA A 42 -6.56 -16.88 12.15
N LYS A 43 -6.41 -17.54 10.99
CA LYS A 43 -5.64 -17.05 9.83
C LYS A 43 -6.24 -15.76 9.27
N ALA A 44 -7.56 -15.75 9.04
CA ALA A 44 -8.26 -14.57 8.52
C ALA A 44 -8.19 -13.38 9.49
N ALA A 45 -8.33 -13.64 10.81
CA ALA A 45 -8.23 -12.59 11.83
C ALA A 45 -6.82 -11.99 11.90
N TYR A 46 -5.77 -12.81 11.81
CA TYR A 46 -4.39 -12.33 11.82
C TYR A 46 -4.01 -11.58 10.54
N ALA A 47 -4.41 -12.07 9.36
CA ALA A 47 -4.20 -11.36 8.10
C ALA A 47 -4.87 -9.97 8.11
N LYS A 48 -6.10 -9.87 8.65
CA LYS A 48 -6.79 -8.58 8.82
C LYS A 48 -6.08 -7.65 9.79
N PHE A 49 -5.55 -8.20 10.90
CA PHE A 49 -4.76 -7.43 11.87
C PHE A 49 -3.47 -6.89 11.24
N ILE A 50 -2.68 -7.73 10.58
CA ILE A 50 -1.45 -7.31 9.90
C ILE A 50 -1.73 -6.28 8.81
N LYS A 51 -2.78 -6.44 8.00
CA LYS A 51 -3.18 -5.42 7.01
C LYS A 51 -3.45 -4.06 7.67
N LYS A 52 -4.14 -4.04 8.82
CA LYS A 52 -4.42 -2.81 9.56
C LYS A 52 -3.13 -2.15 10.06
N GLU A 53 -2.27 -2.93 10.72
CA GLU A 53 -1.01 -2.41 11.28
C GLU A 53 -0.05 -1.93 10.19
N VAL A 54 0.03 -2.66 9.06
CA VAL A 54 0.84 -2.25 7.91
C VAL A 54 0.30 -0.95 7.31
N VAL A 55 -1.02 -0.77 7.20
CA VAL A 55 -1.59 0.50 6.74
C VAL A 55 -1.25 1.64 7.71
N GLU A 56 -1.31 1.42 9.02
CA GLU A 56 -0.92 2.44 10.01
C GLU A 56 0.56 2.78 9.94
N LEU A 57 1.42 1.78 9.73
CA LEU A 57 2.86 1.97 9.50
C LEU A 57 3.12 2.75 8.21
N MET A 58 2.40 2.43 7.13
CA MET A 58 2.48 3.15 5.87
C MET A 58 2.09 4.62 6.05
N ASP A 59 1.01 4.88 6.78
CA ASP A 59 0.54 6.22 7.07
C ASP A 59 1.58 7.03 7.85
N SER A 60 2.22 6.42 8.86
CA SER A 60 3.24 7.09 9.66
C SER A 60 4.48 7.45 8.83
N PHE A 61 4.96 6.54 8.00
CA PHE A 61 6.13 6.76 7.13
C PHE A 61 5.87 7.79 6.04
N MET A 62 4.66 7.77 5.48
CA MET A 62 4.31 8.62 4.34
C MET A 62 3.77 9.99 4.76
N THR A 63 3.47 10.21 6.05
CA THR A 63 2.87 11.46 6.59
C THR A 63 3.57 12.73 6.09
N ILE A 64 4.89 12.70 5.90
CA ILE A 64 5.67 13.84 5.38
C ILE A 64 5.18 14.33 4.00
N PHE A 65 4.62 13.44 3.18
CA PHE A 65 4.09 13.74 1.85
C PHE A 65 2.61 14.15 1.85
N ARG A 66 1.98 14.25 3.04
CA ARG A 66 0.54 14.47 3.21
C ARG A 66 -0.28 13.52 2.31
N PRO A 67 -0.07 12.21 2.45
CA PRO A 67 -0.64 11.22 1.57
C PRO A 67 -2.16 11.20 1.74
N VAL A 68 -2.86 10.77 0.70
CA VAL A 68 -4.25 10.37 0.83
C VAL A 68 -4.40 8.94 0.38
N ASN A 69 -4.87 8.11 1.30
CA ASN A 69 -4.99 6.69 1.07
C ASN A 69 -6.42 6.31 0.77
N PHE A 70 -6.60 5.34 -0.11
CA PHE A 70 -7.91 4.83 -0.44
C PHE A 70 -7.80 3.38 -0.95
N PRO A 71 -8.81 2.54 -0.65
CA PRO A 71 -8.89 1.21 -1.21
C PRO A 71 -9.19 1.31 -2.72
N TYR A 72 -8.57 0.44 -3.51
CA TYR A 72 -8.86 0.30 -4.92
C TYR A 72 -8.79 -1.18 -5.29
N LYS A 73 -9.96 -1.79 -5.53
CA LYS A 73 -10.10 -3.24 -5.73
C LYS A 73 -9.45 -4.01 -4.56
N ASP A 74 -8.48 -4.88 -4.84
CA ASP A 74 -7.71 -5.67 -3.89
C ASP A 74 -6.44 -4.96 -3.38
N LYS A 75 -6.22 -3.71 -3.80
CA LYS A 75 -5.01 -2.92 -3.52
C LYS A 75 -5.32 -1.77 -2.57
N PHE A 76 -4.27 -1.34 -1.87
CA PHE A 76 -4.27 -0.09 -1.14
C PHE A 76 -3.45 0.94 -1.91
N ILE A 77 -4.07 2.05 -2.31
CA ILE A 77 -3.38 3.11 -3.05
C ILE A 77 -3.13 4.29 -2.12
N VAL A 78 -1.90 4.78 -2.16
CA VAL A 78 -1.45 6.01 -1.53
C VAL A 78 -1.20 7.03 -2.63
N ALA A 79 -2.01 8.08 -2.68
CA ALA A 79 -1.77 9.22 -3.56
C ALA A 79 -0.95 10.28 -2.85
N LEU A 80 0.18 10.66 -3.45
CA LEU A 80 1.08 11.69 -2.93
C LEU A 80 0.80 13.03 -3.59
N LYS A 81 0.78 14.09 -2.78
CA LYS A 81 0.56 15.45 -3.27
C LYS A 81 1.86 16.07 -3.79
N ASP A 82 1.73 17.12 -4.62
CA ASP A 82 2.80 17.94 -5.21
C ASP A 82 4.11 18.00 -4.38
N ASN A 83 5.24 17.84 -5.07
CA ASN A 83 6.63 17.88 -4.57
C ASN A 83 7.17 16.62 -3.86
N ALA A 84 6.48 15.49 -3.90
CA ALA A 84 7.07 14.23 -3.48
C ALA A 84 8.26 13.87 -4.39
N ASN A 85 9.48 14.06 -3.89
CA ASN A 85 10.69 13.70 -4.62
C ASN A 85 10.74 12.17 -4.76
N GLU A 86 10.76 11.67 -6.00
CA GLU A 86 10.78 10.24 -6.30
C GLU A 86 11.91 9.51 -5.55
N TYR A 87 13.07 10.16 -5.36
CA TYR A 87 14.17 9.60 -4.58
C TYR A 87 13.78 9.40 -3.10
N GLN A 88 13.14 10.39 -2.49
CA GLN A 88 12.69 10.30 -1.09
C GLN A 88 11.58 9.27 -0.92
N VAL A 89 10.67 9.19 -1.89
CA VAL A 89 9.60 8.17 -1.90
C VAL A 89 10.21 6.77 -1.99
N LYS A 90 11.18 6.56 -2.89
CA LYS A 90 11.91 5.28 -2.99
C LYS A 90 12.67 4.93 -1.72
N GLU A 91 13.35 5.90 -1.09
CA GLU A 91 14.05 5.68 0.17
C GLU A 91 13.10 5.25 1.29
N ILE A 92 11.96 5.95 1.43
CA ILE A 92 10.93 5.63 2.42
C ILE A 92 10.30 4.26 2.13
N LEU A 93 10.00 3.94 0.88
CA LEU A 93 9.47 2.64 0.50
C LEU A 93 10.46 1.50 0.74
N ASN A 94 11.76 1.75 0.55
CA ASN A 94 12.79 0.78 0.89
C ASN A 94 12.74 0.44 2.39
N LYS A 95 12.74 1.47 3.25
CA LYS A 95 12.66 1.30 4.70
C LYS A 95 11.37 0.60 5.12
N LEU A 96 10.24 1.06 4.60
CA LEU A 96 8.92 0.53 4.90
C LEU A 96 8.80 -0.95 4.51
N LEU A 97 9.20 -1.35 3.30
CA LEU A 97 9.06 -2.75 2.86
C LEU A 97 9.96 -3.69 3.67
N ILE A 98 11.19 -3.27 3.99
CA ILE A 98 12.10 -4.04 4.85
C ILE A 98 11.53 -4.13 6.27
N GLU A 99 10.98 -3.05 6.78
CA GLU A 99 10.37 -3.03 8.10
C GLU A 99 9.11 -3.92 8.16
N ILE A 100 8.25 -3.90 7.15
CA ILE A 100 7.10 -4.82 7.06
C ILE A 100 7.55 -6.27 7.00
N ASP A 101 8.55 -6.59 6.17
CA ASP A 101 9.10 -7.94 6.06
C ASP A 101 9.66 -8.43 7.41
N HIS A 102 10.37 -7.57 8.14
CA HIS A 102 10.85 -7.85 9.48
C HIS A 102 9.72 -7.97 10.52
N PHE A 103 8.80 -7.00 10.53
CA PHE A 103 7.61 -6.91 11.40
C PHE A 103 6.72 -8.14 11.27
N THR A 104 6.66 -8.74 10.08
CA THR A 104 5.86 -9.93 9.79
C THR A 104 6.66 -11.23 9.82
N GLU A 105 7.92 -11.20 10.24
CA GLU A 105 8.83 -12.36 10.27
C GLU A 105 8.90 -13.12 8.92
N HIS A 106 8.91 -12.39 7.80
CA HIS A 106 8.90 -12.92 6.43
C HIS A 106 7.66 -13.76 6.05
N LYS A 107 6.62 -13.77 6.89
CA LYS A 107 5.38 -14.52 6.63
C LYS A 107 4.43 -13.77 5.71
N PHE A 108 4.61 -12.46 5.61
CA PHE A 108 3.76 -11.60 4.80
C PHE A 108 4.63 -10.85 3.80
N LYS A 109 4.24 -10.87 2.53
CA LYS A 109 4.94 -10.13 1.48
C LYS A 109 4.08 -8.97 1.02
N VAL A 110 4.61 -7.77 1.09
CA VAL A 110 3.99 -6.58 0.50
C VAL A 110 4.79 -6.20 -0.74
N GLU A 111 4.10 -6.11 -1.86
CA GLU A 111 4.64 -5.59 -3.12
C GLU A 111 4.16 -4.15 -3.31
N ALA A 112 5.08 -3.24 -3.63
CA ALA A 112 4.76 -1.85 -3.90
C ALA A 112 5.04 -1.50 -5.37
N HIS A 113 4.18 -0.67 -5.94
CA HIS A 113 4.30 -0.10 -7.28
C HIS A 113 4.37 1.42 -7.19
N ILE A 114 5.29 2.07 -7.89
CA ILE A 114 5.40 3.55 -7.92
C ILE A 114 5.22 4.05 -9.34
N LEU A 115 4.19 4.86 -9.57
CA LEU A 115 3.92 5.40 -10.90
C LEU A 115 3.07 6.67 -10.87
N ASN A 116 3.08 7.41 -11.97
CA ASN A 116 2.13 8.50 -12.18
C ASN A 116 0.82 7.95 -12.73
N GLY A 117 -0.29 8.21 -12.04
CA GLY A 117 -1.63 7.81 -12.47
C GLY A 117 -2.62 8.97 -12.46
N MET A 118 -3.72 8.82 -13.19
CA MET A 118 -4.80 9.79 -13.26
C MET A 118 -5.98 9.33 -12.40
N LEU A 119 -6.41 10.18 -11.46
CA LEU A 119 -7.59 9.92 -10.62
C LEU A 119 -8.85 10.37 -11.36
N MET A 120 -9.87 9.50 -11.43
CA MET A 120 -11.12 9.77 -12.13
C MET A 120 -12.32 9.33 -11.30
N GLU A 121 -13.35 10.18 -11.25
CA GLU A 121 -14.65 9.81 -10.67
C GLU A 121 -15.45 8.94 -11.64
N ASN A 122 -16.15 7.93 -11.11
CA ASN A 122 -16.94 6.96 -11.89
C ASN A 122 -18.09 7.60 -12.69
N ASP A 123 -18.72 8.65 -12.14
CA ASP A 123 -19.97 9.23 -12.67
C ASP A 123 -19.78 10.50 -13.53
N ASP A 124 -18.54 10.93 -13.80
CA ASP A 124 -18.29 12.18 -14.53
C ASP A 124 -18.17 11.93 -16.06
N PRO A 125 -19.06 12.50 -16.91
CA PRO A 125 -18.96 12.37 -18.36
C PRO A 125 -17.62 12.91 -18.86
N THR A 126 -16.89 12.03 -19.52
CA THR A 126 -15.44 12.08 -19.77
C THR A 126 -15.03 13.13 -20.81
N ILE A 127 -15.30 14.41 -20.59
CA ILE A 127 -15.16 15.43 -21.65
C ILE A 127 -13.76 16.09 -21.63
N PHE A 128 -13.05 16.12 -20.50
CA PHE A 128 -11.94 17.10 -20.37
C PHE A 128 -10.50 16.64 -20.63
N LYS A 129 -10.13 15.36 -20.76
CA LYS A 129 -8.74 14.95 -21.07
C LYS A 129 -8.56 13.64 -21.85
N VAL A 130 -9.42 13.33 -22.82
CA VAL A 130 -9.37 12.06 -23.61
C VAL A 130 -7.97 11.74 -24.15
N LYS A 131 -7.15 12.75 -24.48
CA LYS A 131 -5.78 12.54 -25.01
C LYS A 131 -4.74 12.03 -23.99
N LYS A 132 -4.96 12.22 -22.68
CA LYS A 132 -4.05 11.81 -21.59
C LYS A 132 -4.55 10.61 -20.80
N VAL A 133 -5.81 10.21 -21.00
CA VAL A 133 -6.43 9.04 -20.38
C VAL A 133 -5.83 7.77 -20.98
N GLY A 134 -5.25 6.93 -20.12
CA GLY A 134 -4.73 5.61 -20.45
C GLY A 134 -5.69 4.49 -20.09
N LEU A 135 -5.16 3.27 -20.08
CA LEU A 135 -5.88 2.08 -19.63
C LEU A 135 -6.18 2.17 -18.11
N PRO A 136 -7.12 1.36 -17.60
CA PRO A 136 -7.22 1.11 -16.15
C PRO A 136 -5.85 0.74 -15.58
N LEU A 137 -5.59 1.14 -14.33
CA LEU A 137 -4.29 0.96 -13.67
C LEU A 137 -3.70 -0.44 -13.87
N GLU A 138 -4.50 -1.48 -13.62
CA GLU A 138 -4.07 -2.89 -13.65
C GLU A 138 -3.76 -3.41 -15.05
N ASP A 139 -4.38 -2.83 -16.07
CA ASP A 139 -4.22 -3.24 -17.46
C ASP A 139 -3.10 -2.45 -18.17
N SER A 140 -2.44 -1.54 -17.45
CA SER A 140 -1.44 -0.64 -18.01
C SER A 140 -0.04 -1.24 -18.00
N GLU A 141 0.73 -0.98 -19.07
CA GLU A 141 2.15 -1.35 -19.12
C GLU A 141 2.97 -0.61 -18.06
N GLU A 142 2.59 0.64 -17.76
CA GLU A 142 3.21 1.46 -16.72
C GLU A 142 3.13 0.76 -15.37
N TYR A 143 1.97 0.20 -15.03
CA TYR A 143 1.80 -0.57 -13.79
C TYR A 143 2.66 -1.84 -13.77
N ALA A 144 2.66 -2.62 -14.86
CA ALA A 144 3.48 -3.82 -14.95
C ALA A 144 4.99 -3.55 -14.79
N LYS A 145 5.46 -2.36 -15.19
CA LYS A 145 6.87 -1.94 -15.10
C LYS A 145 7.20 -1.14 -13.82
N SER A 146 6.20 -0.82 -13.00
CA SER A 146 6.34 0.07 -11.83
C SER A 146 6.71 -0.62 -10.52
N ILE A 147 6.89 -1.95 -10.53
CA ILE A 147 7.24 -2.71 -9.33
C ILE A 147 8.51 -2.15 -8.71
N PHE A 148 8.40 -1.71 -7.46
CA PHE A 148 9.52 -1.26 -6.66
C PHE A 148 10.23 -2.47 -6.04
N LYS A 149 11.55 -2.55 -6.24
CA LYS A 149 12.39 -3.58 -5.64
C LYS A 149 13.24 -2.92 -4.56
N PRO A 150 13.12 -3.32 -3.29
CA PRO A 150 13.97 -2.79 -2.24
C PRO A 150 15.44 -3.15 -2.54
N GLU A 151 16.33 -2.18 -2.35
CA GLU A 151 17.77 -2.30 -2.61
C GLU A 151 18.56 -2.14 -1.31
N GLY A 152 19.57 -3.00 -1.12
CA GLY A 152 20.51 -2.94 0.01
C GLY A 152 20.15 -3.81 1.21
N LYS A 153 21.11 -3.95 2.13
CA LYS A 153 20.91 -4.50 3.47
C LYS A 153 20.75 -3.31 4.42
N MET A 154 19.57 -3.09 4.96
CA MET A 154 19.35 -2.03 5.96
C MET A 154 19.93 -2.47 7.31
N ASP A 155 20.50 -1.54 8.08
CA ASP A 155 20.91 -1.83 9.45
C ASP A 155 19.65 -2.02 10.30
N LEU A 156 19.44 -3.24 10.80
CA LEU A 156 18.30 -3.60 11.64
C LEU A 156 18.21 -2.75 12.93
N LYS A 157 19.29 -2.05 13.30
CA LYS A 157 19.32 -1.10 14.42
C LYS A 157 18.59 0.21 14.15
N GLU A 158 18.30 0.54 12.89
CA GLU A 158 17.50 1.71 12.50
C GLU A 158 15.99 1.43 12.48
N LEU A 159 15.59 0.16 12.63
CA LEU A 159 14.19 -0.24 12.71
C LEU A 159 13.65 0.12 14.09
N SER A 160 12.52 0.84 14.12
CA SER A 160 12.01 1.48 15.35
C SER A 160 10.77 0.80 15.91
N TYR A 161 10.21 -0.19 15.21
CA TYR A 161 8.97 -0.85 15.58
C TYR A 161 9.22 -2.25 16.17
N ILE A 162 8.62 -2.50 17.33
CA ILE A 162 8.59 -3.81 17.99
C ILE A 162 7.65 -4.73 17.18
N THR A 163 8.01 -6.00 17.01
CA THR A 163 7.19 -6.94 16.22
C THR A 163 5.83 -7.21 16.91
N PRO A 164 4.72 -7.23 16.17
CA PRO A 164 3.36 -7.24 16.70
C PRO A 164 2.88 -8.67 16.96
N TYR A 165 3.65 -9.70 16.58
CA TYR A 165 3.26 -11.10 16.75
C TYR A 165 3.22 -11.50 18.23
N ALA A 166 4.15 -10.95 19.03
CA ALA A 166 4.12 -11.08 20.48
C ALA A 166 2.87 -10.40 21.07
N GLU A 167 2.53 -9.19 20.60
CA GLU A 167 1.35 -8.46 21.07
C GLU A 167 0.02 -9.13 20.65
N PHE A 168 -0.06 -9.63 19.41
CA PHE A 168 -1.21 -10.36 18.89
C PHE A 168 -1.46 -11.66 19.66
N LYS A 169 -0.42 -12.44 19.97
CA LYS A 169 -0.54 -13.64 20.82
C LYS A 169 -1.05 -13.29 22.22
N VAL A 170 -0.52 -12.24 22.83
CA VAL A 170 -0.91 -11.81 24.19
C VAL A 170 -2.36 -11.30 24.23
N THR A 171 -2.82 -10.53 23.25
CA THR A 171 -4.21 -10.04 23.19
C THR A 171 -5.21 -11.16 22.92
N LYS A 172 -4.89 -12.14 22.07
CA LYS A 172 -5.78 -13.27 21.80
C LYS A 172 -5.92 -14.20 23.00
N TRP A 173 -4.83 -14.44 23.74
CA TRP A 173 -4.85 -15.23 24.98
C TRP A 173 -5.68 -14.57 26.09
N LYS A 174 -5.64 -13.24 26.23
CA LYS A 174 -6.48 -12.53 27.21
C LYS A 174 -7.97 -12.64 26.91
N LYS A 175 -8.38 -12.60 25.64
CA LYS A 175 -9.79 -12.75 25.22
C LYS A 175 -10.36 -14.16 25.35
N GLN A 176 -9.51 -15.19 25.50
CA GLN A 176 -9.94 -16.58 25.73
C GLN A 176 -10.04 -16.93 27.23
N ALA A 177 -9.58 -16.04 28.10
CA ALA A 177 -9.55 -16.23 29.56
C ALA A 177 -10.69 -15.48 30.30
N GLU A 178 -11.56 -14.79 29.55
CA GLU A 178 -12.81 -14.14 30.02
C GLU A 178 -14.01 -14.94 29.51
#